data_AF-A0A1G0I608-F1
#
_entry.id   AF-A0A1G0I608-F1
#
_cell.length_a   1.000
_cell.length_b   1.000
_cell.length_c   1.000
_cell.angle_alpha   90.00
_cell.angle_beta   90.00
_cell.angle_gamma   90.00
#
_symmetry.space_group_name_H-M   'P 1'
#
loop_
_entity.id
_entity.type
_entity.pdbx_description
1 polymer ?
#
loop_
_entity_poly.entity_id
_entity_poly.type
_entity_poly.pdbx_seq_one_letter_code
_entity_poly.pdbx_strand_id
1 'polypeptide(L)' 'MTPSTKPVRRETSAFVRERGLRPLVATIHGSLLLLRPKGLRSEEALDLGSAWSLAVKQRVARQQAEKRAARKAKR' A
#
# COMPACT_ATOMS: atom_id res chain seq x y z
N MET A 1 10.59 1.17 -20.58
CA MET A 1 10.81 2.10 -19.45
C MET A 1 12.10 1.74 -18.76
N THR A 2 12.94 2.72 -18.45
CA THR A 2 14.16 2.53 -17.66
C THR A 2 13.80 2.48 -16.18
N PRO A 3 14.31 1.53 -15.38
CA PRO A 3 14.07 1.51 -13.94
C PRO A 3 14.57 2.82 -13.30
N SER A 4 13.75 3.43 -12.43
CA SER A 4 14.20 4.59 -11.65
C SER A 4 15.22 4.11 -10.62
N THR A 5 16.49 4.50 -10.81
CA THR A 5 17.57 4.22 -9.86
C THR A 5 17.63 5.24 -8.73
N LYS A 6 16.98 6.40 -8.89
CA LYS A 6 16.92 7.46 -7.87
C LYS A 6 15.65 7.32 -7.03
N PRO A 7 15.73 7.50 -5.70
CA PRO A 7 14.56 7.52 -4.85
C PRO A 7 13.60 8.64 -5.27
N VAL A 8 12.32 8.30 -5.45
CA VAL A 8 11.25 9.29 -5.72
C VAL A 8 10.42 9.45 -4.46
N ARG A 9 10.40 10.67 -3.92
CA ARG A 9 9.71 10.99 -2.67
C ARG A 9 8.50 11.88 -2.92
N ARG A 10 7.35 11.51 -2.38
CA ARG A 10 6.13 12.32 -2.41
C ARG A 10 5.37 12.27 -1.09
N GLU A 11 4.82 13.41 -0.71
CA GLU A 11 3.80 13.46 0.33
C GLU A 11 2.50 12.87 -0.24
N THR A 12 1.85 12.03 0.55
CA THR A 12 0.61 11.35 0.16
C THR A 12 -0.59 12.02 0.83
N SER A 13 -1.79 11.75 0.31
CA SER A 13 -3.05 12.12 0.97
C SER A 13 -3.45 11.17 2.10
N ALA A 14 -2.63 10.16 2.41
CA ALA A 14 -2.87 9.24 3.50
C ALA A 14 -2.39 9.82 4.82
N PHE A 15 -3.22 9.74 5.86
CA PHE A 15 -2.88 10.21 7.20
C PHE A 15 -2.80 9.04 8.18
N VAL A 16 -1.82 9.11 9.08
CA VAL A 16 -1.63 8.15 10.16
C VAL A 16 -1.68 8.85 11.51
N ARG A 17 -2.16 8.13 12.54
CA ARG A 17 -2.18 8.61 13.92
C ARG A 17 -0.94 8.10 14.65
N GLU A 18 0.19 8.76 14.43
CA GLU A 18 1.45 8.48 15.12
C GLU A 18 1.99 9.77 15.73
N ARG A 19 1.95 9.87 17.07
CA ARG A 19 2.26 11.11 17.81
C ARG A 19 1.51 12.32 17.21
N GLY A 20 0.22 12.14 16.95
CA GLY A 20 -0.66 13.10 16.26
C GLY A 20 -1.10 12.63 14.87
N LEU A 21 -2.07 13.33 14.27
CA LEU A 21 -2.50 13.07 12.89
C LEU A 21 -1.49 13.69 11.93
N ARG A 22 -0.81 12.87 11.13
CA ARG A 22 0.27 13.31 10.23
C ARG A 22 0.10 12.71 8.84
N PRO A 23 0.40 13.46 7.76
CA PRO A 23 0.44 12.89 6.42
C PRO A 23 1.62 11.93 6.30
N LEU A 24 1.45 10.88 5.52
CA LEU A 24 2.51 9.94 5.16
C LEU A 24 3.32 10.47 3.99
N VAL A 25 4.64 10.39 4.11
CA VAL A 25 5.56 10.60 3.01
C VAL A 25 6.01 9.24 2.49
N ALA A 26 5.77 9.00 1.22
CA ALA A 26 6.15 7.78 0.53
C ALA A 26 7.41 8.02 -0.32
N THR A 27 8.38 7.12 -0.19
CA THR A 27 9.59 7.13 -1.01
C THR A 27 9.70 5.79 -1.73
N ILE A 28 9.72 5.81 -3.06
CA ILE A 28 9.98 4.61 -3.86
C ILE A 28 11.48 4.53 -4.12
N HIS A 29 12.12 3.45 -3.69
CA HIS A 29 13.54 3.20 -3.89
C HIS A 29 13.77 1.74 -4.32
N GLY A 30 14.05 1.53 -5.61
CA GLY A 30 14.16 0.18 -6.16
C GLY A 30 12.89 -0.63 -5.97
N SER A 31 12.99 -1.78 -5.28
CA SER A 31 11.86 -2.66 -4.96
C SER A 31 11.16 -2.32 -3.64
N LEU A 32 11.57 -1.25 -2.95
CA LEU A 32 11.03 -0.86 -1.65
C LEU A 32 10.17 0.39 -1.75
N LEU A 33 9.09 0.38 -0.98
CA LEU A 33 8.31 1.54 -0.63
C LEU A 33 8.57 1.88 0.83
N LEU A 34 9.23 3.01 1.06
CA LEU A 34 9.48 3.54 2.40
C LEU A 34 8.36 4.50 2.79
N LEU A 35 7.77 4.29 3.96
CA LEU A 35 6.66 5.06 4.49
C LEU A 35 7.10 5.76 5.78
N ARG A 36 6.98 7.08 5.79
CA ARG A 36 7.46 7.90 6.89
C ARG A 36 6.40 8.95 7.28
N PRO A 37 5.91 8.98 8.52
CA PRO A 37 5.06 10.07 8.98
C PRO A 37 5.81 11.40 8.92
N LYS A 38 5.15 12.45 8.43
CA LYS A 38 5.78 13.78 8.27
C LYS A 38 6.24 14.34 9.63
N GLY A 39 7.51 14.75 9.66
CA GLY A 39 8.16 15.30 10.85
C GLY A 39 8.74 14.25 11.80
N LEU A 40 8.58 12.95 11.53
CA LEU A 40 9.22 11.88 12.30
C LEU A 40 10.43 11.31 11.56
N ARG A 41 11.32 10.65 12.32
CA ARG A 41 12.49 9.93 11.79
C ARG A 41 12.23 8.44 11.60
N SER A 42 11.18 7.90 12.21
CA SER A 42 10.74 6.51 12.01
C SER A 42 10.28 6.30 10.58
N GLU A 43 10.71 5.19 9.98
CA GLU A 43 10.40 4.81 8.61
C GLU A 43 10.12 3.31 8.56
N GLU A 44 9.04 2.94 7.88
CA GLU A 44 8.66 1.56 7.66
C GLU A 44 8.94 1.19 6.20
N ALA A 45 9.58 0.04 5.98
CA ALA A 45 9.87 -0.45 4.65
C ALA A 45 8.87 -1.52 4.22
N LEU A 46 8.27 -1.34 3.05
CA LEU A 46 7.38 -2.31 2.43
C LEU A 46 8.01 -2.80 1.11
N ASP A 47 8.23 -4.11 1.01
CA ASP A 47 8.63 -4.73 -0.24
C ASP A 47 7.47 -4.72 -1.25
N LEU A 48 7.71 -4.17 -2.44
CA LEU A 48 6.70 -4.01 -3.49
C LEU A 48 6.23 -5.35 -4.07
N GLY A 49 7.10 -6.37 -4.13
CA GLY A 49 6.73 -7.70 -4.60
C GLY A 49 5.75 -8.39 -3.65
N SER A 50 6.00 -8.27 -2.36
CA SER A 50 5.12 -8.75 -1.29
C SER A 50 3.80 -7.99 -1.26
N ALA A 51 3.85 -6.66 -1.41
CA ALA A 51 2.66 -5.81 -1.51
C ALA A 51 1.76 -6.21 -2.69
N TRP A 52 2.37 -6.46 -3.87
CA TRP A 52 1.64 -6.95 -5.03
C TRP A 52 0.98 -8.31 -4.77
N SER A 53 1.72 -9.24 -4.19
CA SER A 53 1.21 -10.57 -3.86
C SER A 53 0.02 -10.51 -2.90
N LEU A 54 0.07 -9.63 -1.90
CA LEU A 54 -1.04 -9.39 -0.98
C LEU A 54 -2.26 -8.80 -1.71
N ALA A 55 -2.05 -7.80 -2.57
CA ALA A 55 -3.12 -7.18 -3.36
C ALA A 55 -3.82 -8.19 -4.27
N VAL A 56 -3.06 -9.09 -4.91
CA VAL A 56 -3.62 -10.17 -5.73
C VAL A 56 -4.50 -11.10 -4.88
N LYS A 57 -4.00 -11.53 -3.71
CA LYS A 57 -4.78 -12.39 -2.79
C LYS A 57 -6.08 -11.72 -2.36
N GLN A 58 -6.03 -10.44 -1.99
CA GLN A 58 -7.21 -9.66 -1.61
C GLN A 58 -8.23 -9.55 -2.74
N ARG A 59 -7.77 -9.28 -3.98
CA ARG A 59 -8.64 -9.22 -5.16
C ARG A 59 -9.36 -10.55 -5.41
N VAL A 60 -8.63 -11.66 -5.36
CA VAL A 60 -9.21 -13.01 -5.54
C VAL A 60 -10.22 -13.31 -4.45
N ALA A 61 -9.90 -13.04 -3.20
CA ALA A 61 -10.81 -13.24 -2.07
C ALA A 61 -12.12 -12.42 -2.25
N ARG A 62 -12.01 -11.16 -2.67
CA ARG A 62 -13.17 -10.30 -2.95
C ARG A 62 -14.06 -10.88 -4.05
N GLN A 63 -13.47 -11.29 -5.18
CA GLN A 63 -14.22 -11.91 -6.29
C GLN A 63 -14.94 -13.19 -5.85
N GLN A 64 -14.31 -14.02 -5.01
CA GLN A 64 -14.95 -15.21 -4.48
C GLN A 64 -16.12 -14.87 -3.56
N ALA A 65 -15.96 -13.87 -2.68
CA ALA A 65 -17.02 -13.40 -1.81
C ALA A 65 -18.23 -12.87 -2.61
N GLU A 66 -17.98 -12.07 -3.64
CA GLU A 66 -19.02 -11.55 -4.56
C GLU A 66 -19.77 -12.70 -5.26
N LYS A 67 -19.06 -13.71 -5.78
CA LYS A 67 -19.69 -14.89 -6.40
C LYS A 67 -20.56 -15.67 -5.40
N ARG A 68 -20.10 -15.84 -4.16
CA ARG A 68 -20.87 -16.51 -3.10
C ARG A 68 -22.13 -15.71 -2.74
N ALA A 69 -22.02 -14.39 -2.62
CA ALA A 69 -23.15 -13.51 -2.36
C ALA A 69 -24.18 -13.55 -3.50
N ALA A 70 -23.74 -13.49 -4.75
CA ALA A 70 -24.62 -13.58 -5.92
C ALA A 70 -25.36 -14.93 -6.03
N ARG A 71 -24.71 -16.04 -5.66
CA ARG A 71 -25.37 -17.36 -5.57
C ARG A 71 -26.42 -17.40 -4.45
N LYS A 72 -26.13 -16.80 -3.29
CA LYS A 72 -27.08 -16.72 -2.17
C LYS A 72 -28.30 -15.86 -2.50
N ALA A 73 -28.12 -14.77 -3.24
CA ALA A 73 -29.22 -13.88 -3.63
C ALA A 73 -30.17 -14.48 -4.69
N LYS A 74 -29.74 -15.50 -5.43
CA LYS A 74 -30.57 -16.22 -6.41
C LYS A 74 -31.39 -17.36 -5.82
N ARG A 75 -31.17 -17.70 -4.55
CA ARG A 75 -31.79 -18.83 -3.85
C ARG A 75 -32.77 -18.30 -2.83
#